data_AF-A0A2H9RAN3-F1
#
_entry.id   AF-A0A2H9RAN3-F1
#
_cell.length_a   1.000
_cell.length_b   1.000
_cell.length_c   1.000
_cell.angle_alpha   90.00
_cell.angle_beta   90.00
_cell.angle_gamma   90.00
#
_symmetry.space_group_name_H-M   'P 1'
#
loop_
_entity.id
_entity.type
_entity.pdbx_description
1 polymer ?
#
loop_
_entity_poly.entity_id
_entity_poly.type
_entity_poly.pdbx_seq_one_letter_code
_entity_poly.pdbx_strand_id
1 'polypeptide(L)' 'MKNNMYYAVYDITENSTRSSVIHVLKNHGFTRIQKSVFCGSLSRQNKKDLIETVKTIVDENDSFYLILTCNQC' A
#
# COMPACT_ATOMS: atom_id res chain seq x y z
N MET A 1 15.22 15.55 -5.11
CA MET A 1 13.82 15.19 -5.46
C MET A 1 13.05 15.00 -4.17
N LYS A 2 11.85 15.57 -4.00
CA LYS A 2 11.04 15.30 -2.80
C LYS A 2 10.55 13.85 -2.85
N ASN A 3 10.91 13.05 -1.86
CA ASN A 3 10.33 11.72 -1.68
C ASN A 3 8.95 11.90 -1.06
N ASN A 4 7.92 11.58 -1.84
CA ASN A 4 6.54 11.58 -1.37
C ASN A 4 6.34 10.39 -0.42
N MET A 5 5.95 10.66 0.82
CA MET A 5 5.63 9.64 1.81
C MET A 5 4.17 9.22 1.67
N TYR A 6 3.94 7.91 1.64
CA TYR A 6 2.61 7.33 1.51
C TYR A 6 2.29 6.43 2.70
N TYR A 7 1.02 6.40 3.05
CA TYR A 7 0.45 5.37 3.92
C TYR A 7 -0.46 4.46 3.09
N ALA A 8 -0.20 3.16 3.14
CA ALA A 8 -1.10 2.15 2.62
C ALA A 8 -1.93 1.60 3.78
N VAL A 9 -3.24 1.82 3.71
CA VAL A 9 -4.23 1.37 4.71
C VAL A 9 -5.17 0.41 4.01
N TYR A 10 -5.48 -0.72 4.63
CA TYR A 10 -6.40 -1.68 4.04
C TYR A 10 -7.37 -2.27 5.05
N ASP A 11 -8.53 -2.67 4.56
CA ASP A 11 -9.45 -3.57 5.25
C ASP A 11 -9.73 -4.73 4.31
N ILE A 12 -9.23 -5.91 4.67
CA ILE A 12 -9.24 -7.10 3.81
C ILE A 12 -9.71 -8.27 4.66
N THR A 13 -10.78 -8.92 4.22
CA THR A 13 -11.40 -10.03 4.96
C THR A 13 -10.53 -11.29 4.86
N GLU A 14 -10.22 -11.71 3.63
CA GLU A 14 -9.55 -12.97 3.35
C GLU A 14 -8.07 -12.97 3.74
N ASN A 15 -7.66 -14.01 4.47
CA ASN A 15 -6.29 -14.15 4.99
C ASN A 15 -5.26 -14.27 3.86
N SER A 16 -5.61 -14.96 2.77
CA SER A 16 -4.77 -15.17 1.59
C SER A 16 -4.53 -13.84 0.87
N THR A 17 -5.60 -13.12 0.52
CA THR A 17 -5.56 -11.78 -0.09
C THR A 17 -4.72 -10.82 0.73
N ARG A 18 -4.93 -10.78 2.04
CA ARG A 18 -4.16 -9.92 2.95
C ARG A 18 -2.68 -10.28 2.97
N SER A 19 -2.34 -11.57 2.91
CA SER A 19 -0.94 -12.02 2.86
C SER A 19 -0.26 -11.60 1.56
N SER A 20 -0.97 -11.68 0.43
CA SER A 20 -0.49 -11.19 -0.87
C SER A 20 -0.23 -9.68 -0.86
N VAL A 21 -1.17 -8.88 -0.34
CA VAL A 21 -1.00 -7.42 -0.21
C VAL A 21 0.19 -7.07 0.68
N ILE A 22 0.38 -7.78 1.81
CA ILE A 22 1.55 -7.60 2.68
C ILE A 22 2.86 -7.85 1.92
N HIS A 23 2.92 -8.89 1.09
CA HIS A 23 4.12 -9.21 0.31
C HIS A 23 4.42 -8.14 -0.74
N VAL A 24 3.39 -7.70 -1.49
CA VAL A 24 3.51 -6.63 -2.47
C VAL A 24 4.01 -5.33 -1.83
N LEU A 25 3.42 -4.90 -0.71
CA LEU A 25 3.83 -3.67 -0.02
C LEU A 25 5.30 -3.75 0.43
N LYS A 26 5.74 -4.88 0.99
CA LYS A 26 7.15 -5.09 1.38
C LYS A 26 8.09 -5.03 0.17
N ASN A 27 7.73 -5.63 -0.96
CA ASN A 27 8.53 -5.61 -2.18
C ASN A 27 8.68 -4.18 -2.75
N HIS A 28 7.68 -3.33 -2.54
CA HIS A 28 7.74 -1.90 -2.88
C HIS A 28 8.45 -1.03 -1.82
N GLY A 29 9.06 -1.64 -0.80
CA GLY A 29 9.84 -0.94 0.22
C GLY A 29 9.02 -0.28 1.33
N PHE A 30 7.74 -0.63 1.48
CA PHE A 30 6.95 -0.16 2.62
C PHE A 30 7.35 -0.88 3.90
N THR A 31 7.33 -0.13 5.00
CA THR A 31 7.47 -0.64 6.36
C THR A 31 6.10 -0.80 6.99
N ARG A 32 5.84 -1.96 7.62
CA ARG A 32 4.59 -2.21 8.34
C ARG A 32 4.62 -1.54 9.70
N ILE A 33 3.62 -0.71 10.01
CA ILE A 33 3.55 0.04 11.28
C ILE A 33 2.36 -0.36 12.15
N GLN A 34 1.33 -0.99 11.56
CA GLN A 34 0.17 -1.54 12.27
C GLN A 34 -0.37 -2.76 11.50
N LYS A 35 -1.32 -3.51 12.08
CA LYS A 35 -1.87 -4.74 11.48
C LYS A 35 -2.34 -4.52 10.04
N SER A 36 -2.93 -3.37 9.75
CA SER A 36 -3.43 -3.04 8.42
C SER A 36 -2.93 -1.70 7.88
N VAL A 37 -1.76 -1.25 8.36
CA VAL A 37 -1.15 0.00 7.91
C VAL A 37 0.34 -0.17 7.65
N PHE A 38 0.77 0.38 6.52
CA PHE A 38 2.15 0.45 6.07
C PHE A 38 2.50 1.89 5.70
N CYS A 39 3.76 2.29 5.83
CA CYS A 39 4.26 3.57 5.33
C CYS A 39 5.55 3.42 4.52
N GLY A 40 5.75 4.27 3.52
CA GLY A 40 6.95 4.23 2.68
C GLY A 40 6.94 5.32 1.61
N SER A 41 8.11 5.58 1.03
CA SER A 41 8.24 6.52 -0.08
C SER A 41 8.18 5.81 -1.43
N LEU A 42 7.48 6.41 -2.39
CA LEU A 42 7.36 5.85 -3.74
C LEU A 42 7.80 6.84 -4.81
N SER A 43 8.43 6.31 -5.86
CA SER A 43 8.53 7.01 -7.14
C SER A 43 7.18 7.01 -7.86
N ARG A 44 7.00 7.91 -8.84
CA ARG A 44 5.77 7.96 -9.65
C ARG A 44 5.50 6.63 -10.37
N GLN A 45 6.54 5.96 -10.86
CA GLN A 45 6.41 4.69 -11.55
C GLN A 45 6.02 3.59 -10.57
N ASN A 46 6.77 3.43 -9.45
CA ASN A 46 6.46 2.42 -8.44
C ASN A 46 5.06 2.58 -7.86
N LYS A 47 4.55 3.82 -7.76
CA LYS A 47 3.16 4.08 -7.36
C LYS A 47 2.15 3.48 -8.34
N LYS A 48 2.35 3.63 -9.65
CA LYS A 48 1.44 3.08 -10.65
C LYS A 48 1.46 1.55 -10.61
N ASP A 49 2.65 0.98 -10.63
CA ASP A 49 2.85 -0.47 -10.60
C ASP A 49 2.23 -1.11 -9.35
N LEU A 50 2.40 -0.47 -8.17
CA LEU A 50 1.77 -0.91 -6.93
C LEU A 50 0.24 -0.92 -7.04
N ILE A 51 -0.37 0.15 -7.55
CA ILE A 51 -1.83 0.27 -7.65
C ILE A 51 -2.40 -0.75 -8.64
N GLU A 52 -1.74 -0.96 -9.79
CA GLU A 52 -2.15 -1.97 -10.76
C GLU A 52 -2.04 -3.37 -10.16
N THR A 53 -0.94 -3.67 -9.47
CA THR A 53 -0.76 -4.97 -8.81
C THR A 53 -1.82 -5.22 -7.75
N VAL A 54 -2.05 -4.26 -6.83
CA VAL A 54 -3.05 -4.41 -5.76
C VAL A 54 -4.45 -4.62 -6.33
N LYS A 55 -4.83 -3.92 -7.40
CA LYS A 55 -6.14 -4.10 -8.08
C LYS A 55 -6.37 -5.52 -8.62
N THR A 56 -5.32 -6.28 -8.91
CA THR A 56 -5.46 -7.68 -9.36
C THR A 56 -5.60 -8.67 -8.21
N ILE A 57 -5.39 -8.21 -6.97
CA ILE A 57 -5.34 -9.05 -5.76
C ILE A 57 -6.57 -8.83 -4.88
N VAL A 58 -6.99 -7.58 -4.69
CA VAL A 58 -8.11 -7.24 -3.80
C VAL A 58 -9.47 -7.55 -4.45
N ASP A 59 -10.41 -8.02 -3.64
CA ASP A 59 -11.79 -8.29 -4.04
C ASP A 59 -12.63 -7.00 -4.07
N GLU A 60 -13.83 -7.04 -4.67
CA GLU A 60 -14.78 -5.92 -4.66
C GLU A 60 -15.26 -5.53 -3.25
N ASN A 61 -15.22 -6.49 -2.32
CA ASN A 61 -15.61 -6.28 -0.93
C ASN A 61 -14.46 -5.78 -0.04
N ASP A 62 -13.23 -5.76 -0.54
CA ASP A 62 -12.06 -5.28 0.19
C ASP A 62 -11.81 -3.78 -0.05
N SER A 63 -11.17 -3.13 0.91
CA SER A 63 -10.78 -1.72 0.82
C SER A 63 -9.27 -1.55 0.88
N PHE A 64 -8.71 -0.77 -0.05
CA PHE A 64 -7.30 -0.40 -0.04
C PHE A 64 -7.14 1.09 -0.38
N TYR A 65 -6.46 1.83 0.49
CA TYR A 65 -6.19 3.25 0.35
C TYR A 65 -4.69 3.50 0.33
N LEU A 66 -4.24 4.29 -0.64
CA LEU A 66 -2.88 4.82 -0.70
C LEU A 66 -2.91 6.33 -0.54
N ILE A 67 -2.60 6.80 0.66
CA ILE A 67 -2.74 8.19 1.07
C ILE A 67 -1.38 8.88 0.95
N LEU A 68 -1.32 9.97 0.17
CA LEU A 68 -0.15 10.85 0.14
C LEU A 68 -0.15 11.72 1.40
N THR A 69 0.93 11.67 2.15
CA THR A 69 1.12 12.56 3.31
C THR A 69 1.96 13.76 2.94
N CYS A 70 1.63 14.90 3.54
CA CYS A 70 2.43 16.10 3.45
C CYS A 70 3.39 16.15 4.64
N ASN A 71 4.59 16.72 4.49
CA ASN A 71 5.58 16.75 5.58
C ASN A 71 5.18 17.62 6.79
N GLN A 72 4.09 18.38 6.68
CA GLN A 72 3.59 19.31 7.70
C GLN A 72 2.22 18.88 8.26
N CYS A 73 1.74 17.73 7.78
CA CYS A 73 0.61 16.97 8.24
C CYS A 73 1.21 15.81 9.07
#